data_AF-A0A1R3V5T5-F1
#
_entry.id   AF-A0A1R3V5T5-F1
#
_cell.length_a   1.000
_cell.length_b   1.000
_cell.length_c   1.000
_cell.angle_alpha   90.00
_cell.angle_beta   90.00
_cell.angle_gamma   90.00
#
_symmetry.space_group_name_H-M   'P 1'
#
loop_
_entity.id
_entity.type
_entity.pdbx_description
1 polymer ?
#
loop_
_entity_poly.entity_id
_entity_poly.type
_entity_poly.pdbx_seq_one_letter_code
_entity_poly.pdbx_strand_id
1 'polypeptide(L)'
;MVLSKAGGAGQISADAACNAISGSPLMRLFEPIGCKVDLSTGAMANATGSYQKRFRDLDGLYADAAAFEAMRAIWGERIVYEVSEFRPTEQSGDLIFGVTRMAPGKVGDEYFMTRGHIHNQADRPEIYYGQKGRGLMLMESPEARFASCRSTRRPSVMFRRSGSTARSMSGKTIW
;
A
#
# COMPACT_ATOMS: atom_id res chain seq x y z
N MET A 1 4.99 1.81 5.93
CA MET A 1 3.86 2.64 5.53
C MET A 1 3.93 2.90 4.04
N VAL A 2 2.80 2.85 3.32
CA VAL A 2 2.69 3.39 1.95
C VAL A 2 2.09 4.80 2.02
N LEU A 3 2.56 5.72 1.19
CA LEU A 3 2.03 7.08 1.04
C LEU A 3 1.73 7.33 -0.45
N SER A 4 0.54 7.81 -0.77
CA SER A 4 0.08 8.11 -2.13
C SER A 4 -0.77 9.38 -2.17
N LYS A 5 -0.83 10.04 -3.34
CA LYS A 5 -1.58 11.29 -3.54
C LYS A 5 -3.03 11.02 -3.99
N ALA A 6 -3.99 11.77 -3.46
CA ALA A 6 -5.36 11.88 -3.96
C ALA A 6 -5.44 12.93 -5.10
N GLY A 7 -6.23 12.67 -6.14
CA GLY A 7 -5.95 13.15 -7.51
C GLY A 7 -6.35 14.59 -7.81
N GLY A 8 -5.50 15.29 -8.59
CA GLY A 8 -5.75 16.61 -9.20
C GLY A 8 -4.53 17.55 -9.17
N ALA A 9 -4.53 18.51 -10.08
CA ALA A 9 -3.44 19.46 -10.34
C ALA A 9 -3.75 20.84 -9.74
N GLY A 10 -2.74 21.43 -9.10
CA GLY A 10 -2.79 22.80 -8.59
C GLY A 10 -2.00 22.94 -7.29
N GLN A 11 -0.87 23.64 -7.34
CA GLN A 11 -0.19 24.18 -6.17
C GLN A 11 -0.41 25.69 -6.16
N ILE A 12 -0.84 26.24 -5.02
CA ILE A 12 -0.82 27.67 -4.74
C ILE A 12 0.00 27.88 -3.48
N SER A 13 0.91 28.86 -3.52
CA SER A 13 1.76 29.27 -2.39
C SER A 13 0.91 29.75 -1.21
N ALA A 14 1.35 29.45 0.01
CA ALA A 14 0.70 29.86 1.26
C ALA A 14 0.52 31.39 1.38
N ASP A 15 1.44 32.17 0.79
CA ASP A 15 1.41 33.63 0.85
C ASP A 15 0.34 34.25 -0.06
N ALA A 16 -0.14 33.53 -1.09
CA ALA A 16 -1.16 33.99 -2.02
C ALA A 16 -2.60 33.74 -1.51
N ALA A 17 -2.78 32.87 -0.51
CA ALA A 17 -4.10 32.48 -0.02
C ALA A 17 -4.74 33.51 0.92
N CYS A 18 -3.94 34.29 1.65
CA CYS A 18 -4.46 35.20 2.68
C CYS A 18 -5.25 36.40 2.10
N ASN A 19 -4.99 36.80 0.86
CA ASN A 19 -5.59 37.99 0.24
C ASN A 19 -6.77 37.70 -0.70
N ALA A 20 -7.16 36.44 -0.91
CA ALA A 20 -8.20 36.07 -1.88
C ALA A 20 -9.55 35.65 -1.26
N ILE A 21 -9.68 35.63 0.08
CA ILE A 21 -10.82 35.03 0.79
C ILE A 21 -11.86 36.10 1.17
N SER A 22 -12.39 36.83 0.19
CA SER A 22 -13.65 37.58 0.36
C SER A 22 -14.75 36.99 -0.54
N GLY A 23 -15.01 35.69 -0.38
CA GLY A 23 -16.08 35.02 -1.14
C GLY A 23 -15.98 33.50 -1.27
N SER A 24 -14.87 32.88 -0.88
CA SER A 24 -14.73 31.41 -0.92
C SER A 24 -15.49 30.76 0.25
N PRO A 25 -16.17 29.61 0.04
CA PRO A 25 -16.80 28.89 1.14
C PRO A 25 -15.75 28.56 2.21
N LEU A 26 -16.11 28.78 3.48
CA LEU A 26 -15.27 28.47 4.66
C LEU A 26 -14.57 27.13 4.46
N MET A 27 -13.25 27.18 4.26
CA MET A 27 -12.43 25.99 4.12
C MET A 27 -12.44 25.27 5.47
N ARG A 28 -13.25 24.21 5.57
CA ARG A 28 -13.42 23.47 6.81
C ARG A 28 -12.08 22.76 7.10
N LEU A 29 -11.37 23.22 8.12
CA LEU A 29 -10.09 22.66 8.52
C LEU A 29 -10.28 21.20 8.94
N PHE A 30 -9.39 20.34 8.47
CA PHE A 30 -9.27 18.97 8.97
C PHE A 30 -8.27 18.97 10.12
N GLU A 31 -8.72 18.59 11.31
CA GLU A 31 -7.87 18.57 12.50
C GLU A 31 -6.70 17.59 12.31
N PRO A 32 -5.46 17.96 12.71
CA PRO A 32 -4.33 17.05 12.66
C PRO A 32 -4.61 15.77 13.43
N ILE A 33 -4.32 14.62 12.82
CA ILE A 33 -4.55 13.32 13.42
C ILE A 33 -3.27 12.49 13.48
N GLY A 34 -3.01 11.90 14.64
CA GLY A 34 -1.92 10.93 14.82
C GLY A 34 -2.40 9.50 14.59
N CYS A 35 -1.76 8.78 13.67
CA CYS A 35 -2.03 7.34 13.44
C CYS A 35 -0.88 6.49 13.99
N LYS A 36 -1.05 5.91 15.18
CA LYS A 36 -0.02 5.05 15.79
C LYS A 36 -0.01 3.68 15.13
N VAL A 37 1.17 3.18 14.77
CA VAL A 37 1.35 1.84 14.19
C VAL A 37 1.97 0.91 15.24
N ASP A 38 1.28 -0.17 15.56
CA ASP A 38 1.82 -1.25 16.38
C ASP A 38 2.65 -2.20 15.52
N LEU A 39 3.98 -2.19 15.70
CA LEU A 39 4.89 -3.03 14.92
C LEU A 39 4.83 -4.52 15.29
N SER A 40 4.16 -4.90 16.38
CA SER A 40 3.95 -6.31 16.73
C SER A 40 2.79 -6.92 15.93
N THR A 41 1.71 -6.16 15.78
CA THR A 41 0.45 -6.61 15.16
C THR A 41 0.22 -6.04 13.76
N GLY A 42 0.93 -4.99 13.35
CA GLY A 42 0.67 -4.24 12.12
C GLY A 42 -0.58 -3.37 12.16
N ALA A 43 -1.26 -3.26 13.31
CA ALA A 43 -2.47 -2.46 13.44
C ALA A 43 -2.15 -0.95 13.42
N MET A 44 -3.02 -0.17 12.79
CA MET A 44 -2.94 1.28 12.73
C MET A 44 -4.14 1.91 13.43
N ALA A 45 -3.88 2.72 14.45
CA ALA A 45 -4.91 3.50 15.13
C ALA A 45 -5.46 4.60 14.20
N ASN A 46 -6.74 4.95 14.36
CA ASN A 46 -7.45 5.97 13.58
C ASN A 46 -7.55 5.67 12.07
N ALA A 47 -7.38 4.40 11.66
CA ALA A 47 -7.62 4.00 10.27
C ALA A 47 -9.07 4.30 9.87
N THR A 48 -9.26 4.90 8.69
CA THR A 48 -10.58 5.18 8.12
C THR A 48 -11.13 3.99 7.35
N GLY A 49 -10.28 3.02 7.01
CA GLY A 49 -10.66 1.79 6.34
C GLY A 49 -9.64 0.67 6.54
N SER A 50 -10.08 -0.56 6.32
CA SER A 50 -9.21 -1.72 6.27
C SER A 50 -9.79 -2.80 5.37
N TYR A 51 -8.90 -3.66 4.85
CA TYR A 51 -9.32 -4.87 4.15
C TYR A 51 -8.31 -5.99 4.37
N GLN A 52 -8.81 -7.23 4.25
CA GLN A 52 -8.01 -8.44 4.39
C GLN A 52 -8.10 -9.26 3.11
N LYS A 53 -7.03 -9.99 2.80
CA LYS A 53 -7.03 -11.04 1.77
C LYS A 53 -6.68 -12.37 2.40
N ARG A 54 -7.62 -13.30 2.27
CA ARG A 54 -7.45 -14.70 2.66
C ARG A 54 -6.66 -15.44 1.59
N PHE A 55 -6.08 -16.57 1.93
CA PHE A 55 -5.27 -17.35 0.99
C PHE A 55 -6.08 -17.79 -0.23
N ARG A 56 -7.33 -18.23 -0.05
CA ARG A 56 -8.24 -18.57 -1.17
C ARG A 56 -8.46 -17.39 -2.11
N ASP A 57 -8.38 -16.17 -1.58
CA ASP A 57 -8.52 -14.98 -2.38
C ASP A 57 -7.26 -14.79 -3.22
N LEU A 58 -6.19 -15.57 -3.17
CA LEU A 58 -4.99 -15.36 -4.00
C LEU A 58 -4.93 -16.32 -5.19
N ASP A 59 -6.07 -16.88 -5.56
CA ASP A 59 -6.23 -17.75 -6.72
C ASP A 59 -5.78 -17.07 -8.01
N GLY A 60 -5.13 -17.86 -8.88
CA GLY A 60 -4.53 -17.41 -10.15
C GLY A 60 -3.30 -16.50 -10.01
N LEU A 61 -2.76 -16.30 -8.80
CA LEU A 61 -1.62 -15.39 -8.58
C LEU A 61 -0.25 -16.08 -8.65
N TYR A 62 -0.21 -17.38 -8.37
CA TYR A 62 1.01 -18.19 -8.29
C TYR A 62 1.15 -19.06 -9.52
N ALA A 63 2.38 -19.28 -9.98
CA ALA A 63 2.70 -20.08 -11.15
C ALA A 63 2.41 -21.58 -10.93
N ASP A 64 2.67 -22.08 -9.70
CA ASP A 64 2.40 -23.47 -9.33
C ASP A 64 0.95 -23.63 -8.82
N ALA A 65 0.03 -23.85 -9.75
CA ALA A 65 -1.40 -24.03 -9.45
C ALA A 65 -1.66 -25.27 -8.58
N ALA A 66 -0.87 -26.34 -8.72
CA ALA A 66 -1.05 -27.56 -7.94
C ALA A 66 -0.65 -27.34 -6.48
N ALA A 67 0.50 -26.68 -6.25
CA ALA A 67 0.90 -26.29 -4.89
C ALA A 67 -0.07 -25.28 -4.27
N PHE A 68 -0.63 -24.37 -5.07
CA PHE A 68 -1.65 -23.44 -4.59
C PHE A 68 -2.90 -24.17 -4.09
N GLU A 69 -3.47 -25.06 -4.91
CA GLU A 69 -4.69 -25.79 -4.55
C GLU A 69 -4.48 -26.73 -3.36
N ALA A 70 -3.33 -27.42 -3.29
CA ALA A 70 -2.96 -28.23 -2.14
C ALA A 70 -2.88 -27.39 -0.84
N MET A 71 -2.28 -26.21 -0.90
CA MET A 71 -2.20 -25.31 0.24
C MET A 71 -3.57 -24.68 0.57
N ARG A 72 -4.40 -24.37 -0.44
CA ARG A 72 -5.73 -23.76 -0.29
C ARG A 72 -6.66 -24.61 0.56
N ALA A 73 -6.59 -25.93 0.46
CA ALA A 73 -7.38 -26.84 1.28
C ALA A 73 -7.13 -26.66 2.80
N ILE A 74 -5.94 -26.20 3.19
CA ILE A 74 -5.52 -26.05 4.60
C ILE A 74 -5.52 -24.56 5.01
N TRP A 75 -5.11 -23.67 4.11
CA TRP A 75 -4.88 -22.26 4.38
C TRP A 75 -5.99 -21.34 3.86
N GLY A 76 -6.99 -21.86 3.14
CA GLY A 76 -7.96 -21.06 2.39
C GLY A 76 -8.55 -19.86 3.14
N GLU A 77 -8.89 -20.05 4.42
CA GLU A 77 -9.48 -19.00 5.26
C GLU A 77 -8.47 -18.14 6.04
N ARG A 78 -7.18 -18.50 6.02
CA ARG A 78 -6.12 -17.75 6.70
C ARG A 78 -5.83 -16.44 5.97
N ILE A 79 -5.71 -15.36 6.75
CA ILE A 79 -5.33 -14.04 6.24
C ILE A 79 -3.86 -14.08 5.82
N VAL A 80 -3.61 -13.83 4.54
CA VAL A 80 -2.25 -13.71 3.99
C VAL A 80 -1.74 -12.29 4.14
N TYR A 81 -2.59 -11.29 3.89
CA TYR A 81 -2.24 -9.92 4.20
C TYR A 81 -3.47 -9.09 4.56
N GLU A 82 -3.22 -8.05 5.33
CA GLU A 82 -4.18 -7.06 5.77
C GLU A 82 -3.62 -5.67 5.51
N VAL A 83 -4.49 -4.76 5.10
CA VAL A 83 -4.17 -3.36 4.88
C VAL A 83 -5.10 -2.51 5.73
N SER A 84 -4.53 -1.58 6.47
CA SER A 84 -5.26 -0.48 7.11
C SER A 84 -4.89 0.81 6.40
N GLU A 85 -5.86 1.63 6.06
CA GLU A 85 -5.64 2.91 5.39
C GLU A 85 -6.23 4.08 6.19
N PHE A 86 -5.61 5.24 6.01
CA PHE A 86 -6.12 6.53 6.39
C PHE A 86 -6.34 7.33 5.11
N ARG A 87 -7.60 7.64 4.85
CA ARG A 87 -8.12 8.35 3.69
C ARG A 87 -9.06 9.44 4.20
N PRO A 88 -8.55 10.66 4.43
CA PRO A 88 -9.37 11.73 4.99
C PRO A 88 -10.47 12.16 4.01
N THR A 89 -10.12 12.36 2.75
CA THR A 89 -11.06 12.60 1.65
C THR A 89 -10.54 12.00 0.33
N GLU A 90 -11.34 12.09 -0.73
CA GLU A 90 -10.90 11.78 -2.11
C GLU A 90 -10.45 13.03 -2.88
N GLN A 91 -10.39 14.19 -2.22
CA GLN A 91 -10.06 15.45 -2.87
C GLN A 91 -8.61 15.48 -3.37
N SER A 92 -8.40 16.24 -4.42
CA SER A 92 -7.08 16.52 -4.96
C SER A 92 -6.12 17.08 -3.93
N GLY A 93 -4.92 16.51 -3.86
CA GLY A 93 -3.85 17.03 -3.01
C GLY A 93 -3.76 16.37 -1.64
N ASP A 94 -4.82 15.70 -1.20
CA ASP A 94 -4.77 14.91 0.03
C ASP A 94 -3.77 13.76 -0.10
N LEU A 95 -3.17 13.39 1.03
CA LEU A 95 -2.30 12.23 1.12
C LEU A 95 -3.05 11.09 1.77
N ILE A 96 -3.04 9.95 1.08
CA ILE A 96 -3.53 8.67 1.60
C ILE A 96 -2.31 7.90 2.07
N PHE A 97 -2.41 7.28 3.23
CA PHE A 97 -1.40 6.35 3.68
C PHE A 97 -2.00 5.09 4.26
N GLY A 98 -1.20 4.04 4.27
CA GLY A 98 -1.62 2.77 4.82
C GLY A 98 -0.49 1.94 5.38
N VAL A 99 -0.86 0.96 6.18
CA VAL A 99 0.02 -0.06 6.72
C VAL A 99 -0.44 -1.39 6.17
N THR A 100 0.49 -2.12 5.54
CA THR A 100 0.24 -3.49 5.11
C THR A 100 0.99 -4.45 6.01
N ARG A 101 0.28 -5.40 6.63
CA ARG A 101 0.88 -6.55 7.30
C ARG A 101 0.75 -7.78 6.42
N MET A 102 1.87 -8.47 6.24
CA MET A 102 1.92 -9.73 5.49
C MET A 102 2.30 -10.91 6.39
N ALA A 103 1.58 -12.02 6.24
CA ALA A 103 1.96 -13.30 6.80
C ALA A 103 3.16 -13.88 6.05
N PRO A 104 4.07 -14.60 6.75
CA PRO A 104 5.09 -15.39 6.09
C PRO A 104 4.48 -16.61 5.40
N GLY A 105 5.01 -16.99 4.24
CA GLY A 105 4.68 -18.25 3.61
C GLY A 105 5.17 -18.34 2.18
N LYS A 106 4.98 -19.52 1.60
CA LYS A 106 5.29 -19.81 0.19
C LYS A 106 4.23 -20.71 -0.42
N VAL A 107 4.06 -20.60 -1.73
CA VAL A 107 3.35 -21.55 -2.59
C VAL A 107 4.39 -22.11 -3.54
N GLY A 108 4.76 -23.39 -3.38
CA GLY A 108 5.94 -23.95 -4.02
C GLY A 108 7.19 -23.12 -3.66
N ASP A 109 7.86 -22.57 -4.67
CA ASP A 109 9.05 -21.72 -4.51
C ASP A 109 8.73 -20.23 -4.34
N GLU A 110 7.51 -19.80 -4.62
CA GLU A 110 7.09 -18.40 -4.62
C GLU A 110 6.66 -17.93 -3.22
N TYR A 111 7.15 -16.79 -2.78
CA TYR A 111 6.71 -16.17 -1.52
C TYR A 111 5.29 -15.66 -1.61
N PHE A 112 4.58 -15.64 -0.47
CA PHE A 112 3.32 -14.92 -0.36
C PHE A 112 3.47 -13.48 -0.83
N MET A 113 2.55 -13.06 -1.68
CA MET A 113 2.57 -11.76 -2.33
C MET A 113 1.23 -11.06 -2.26
N THR A 114 1.24 -9.73 -2.31
CA THR A 114 0.03 -8.97 -2.58
C THR A 114 -0.36 -9.14 -4.05
N ARG A 115 -1.67 -9.03 -4.35
CA ARG A 115 -2.14 -9.04 -5.75
C ARG A 115 -1.48 -7.98 -6.64
N GLY A 116 -1.10 -6.87 -6.02
CA GLY A 116 -0.75 -5.64 -6.73
C GLY A 116 -1.95 -4.99 -7.38
N HIS A 117 -1.76 -3.76 -7.85
CA HIS A 117 -2.76 -3.01 -8.58
C HIS A 117 -2.09 -1.88 -9.36
N ILE A 118 -2.79 -1.39 -10.38
CA ILE A 118 -2.44 -0.17 -11.10
C ILE A 118 -3.34 0.93 -10.55
N HIS A 119 -2.80 2.14 -10.39
CA HIS A 119 -3.63 3.29 -10.07
C HIS A 119 -4.47 3.68 -11.27
N ASN A 120 -5.77 3.86 -11.06
CA ASN A 120 -6.68 4.32 -12.11
C ASN A 120 -6.20 5.65 -12.74
N GLN A 121 -5.57 6.51 -11.92
CA GLN A 121 -4.83 7.68 -12.40
C GLN A 121 -3.34 7.38 -12.34
N ALA A 122 -2.69 7.35 -13.50
CA ALA A 122 -1.30 6.93 -13.62
C ALA A 122 -0.32 7.89 -12.93
N ASP A 123 -0.64 9.18 -12.79
CA ASP A 123 0.21 10.25 -12.25
C ASP A 123 0.38 10.24 -10.71
N ARG A 124 0.12 9.09 -10.07
CA ARG A 124 0.17 8.94 -8.62
C ARG A 124 1.32 8.03 -8.21
N PRO A 125 2.51 8.58 -7.91
CA PRO A 125 3.60 7.80 -7.36
C PRO A 125 3.30 7.40 -5.91
N GLU A 126 4.02 6.40 -5.41
CA GLU A 126 3.93 5.99 -4.01
C GLU A 126 5.30 5.89 -3.36
N ILE A 127 5.33 6.15 -2.06
CA ILE A 127 6.49 5.88 -1.22
C ILE A 127 6.14 4.74 -0.28
N TYR A 128 6.96 3.70 -0.26
CA TYR A 128 6.85 2.59 0.68
C TYR A 128 7.97 2.65 1.70
N TYR A 129 7.63 2.49 2.96
CA TYR A 129 8.56 2.42 4.07
C TYR A 129 8.44 1.08 4.78
N GLY A 130 9.48 0.23 4.67
CA GLY A 130 9.54 -1.04 5.38
C GLY A 130 9.76 -0.79 6.88
N GLN A 131 8.78 -1.11 7.71
CA GLN A 131 8.81 -0.82 9.15
C GLN A 131 9.37 -1.99 9.97
N LYS A 132 9.10 -3.24 9.55
CA LYS A 132 9.58 -4.45 10.23
C LYS A 132 9.59 -5.63 9.28
N GLY A 133 10.58 -6.52 9.42
CA GLY A 133 10.60 -7.80 8.73
C GLY A 133 11.57 -7.83 7.54
N ARG A 134 11.29 -8.70 6.57
CA ARG A 134 12.10 -8.88 5.35
C ARG A 134 11.20 -9.19 4.17
N GLY A 135 11.38 -8.47 3.09
CA GLY A 135 10.59 -8.67 1.88
C GLY A 135 11.22 -8.02 0.67
N LEU A 136 10.48 -8.04 -0.43
CA LEU A 136 10.84 -7.36 -1.66
C LEU A 136 9.60 -6.68 -2.24
N MET A 137 9.84 -5.59 -2.96
CA MET A 137 8.88 -4.98 -3.86
C MET A 137 9.24 -5.37 -5.28
N LEU A 138 8.29 -5.95 -5.99
CA LEU A 138 8.36 -6.18 -7.43
C LEU A 138 7.53 -5.10 -8.11
N MET A 139 8.10 -4.46 -9.12
CA MET A 139 7.43 -3.47 -9.97
C MET A 139 7.40 -3.96 -11.40
N GLU A 140 6.30 -3.67 -12.08
CA GLU A 140 6.08 -4.00 -13.48
C GLU A 140 5.61 -2.75 -14.24
N SER A 141 6.24 -2.46 -15.37
CA SER A 141 5.80 -1.39 -16.27
C SER A 141 4.71 -1.89 -17.23
N PRO A 142 3.91 -0.99 -17.84
CA PRO A 142 2.92 -1.36 -18.86
C PRO A 142 3.51 -2.13 -20.04
N GLU A 143 4.80 -1.95 -20.33
CA GLU A 143 5.56 -2.63 -21.38
C GLU A 143 6.16 -3.97 -20.91
N ALA A 144 5.66 -4.55 -19.81
CA ALA A 144 6.10 -5.81 -19.22
C ALA A 144 7.59 -5.83 -18.82
N ARG A 145 8.14 -4.68 -18.39
CA ARG A 145 9.49 -4.61 -17.79
C ARG A 145 9.41 -4.75 -16.28
N PHE A 146 10.30 -5.57 -15.72
CA PHE A 146 10.32 -5.86 -14.29
C PHE A 146 11.50 -5.20 -13.59
N ALA A 147 11.26 -4.66 -12.39
CA ALA A 147 12.28 -4.21 -11.47
C ALA A 147 11.97 -4.72 -10.06
N SER A 148 12.99 -5.01 -9.26
CA SER A 148 12.78 -5.41 -7.86
C SER A 148 13.66 -4.60 -6.92
N CYS A 149 13.12 -4.31 -5.74
CA CYS A 149 13.83 -3.67 -4.64
C CYS A 149 13.67 -4.51 -3.37
N ARG A 150 14.78 -4.87 -2.72
CA ARG A 150 14.74 -5.64 -1.47
C ARG A 150 14.60 -4.72 -0.27
N SER A 151 13.60 -4.98 0.56
CA SER A 151 13.54 -4.42 1.91
C SER A 151 14.28 -5.35 2.87
N THR A 152 15.40 -4.84 3.37
CA THR A 152 16.29 -5.57 4.27
C THR A 152 15.84 -5.44 5.73
N ARG A 153 16.60 -6.02 6.66
CA ARG A 153 16.27 -6.05 8.11
C ARG A 153 16.20 -4.66 8.76
N ARG A 154 16.68 -3.62 8.07
CA ARG A 154 16.64 -2.22 8.51
C ARG A 154 15.51 -1.48 7.81
N PRO A 155 14.96 -0.42 8.42
CA PRO A 155 13.96 0.39 7.75
C PRO A 155 14.48 0.87 6.39
N SER A 156 13.63 0.79 5.37
CA SER A 156 13.98 1.12 4.00
C SER A 156 12.86 1.90 3.35
N VAL A 157 13.23 2.90 2.54
CA VAL A 157 12.29 3.70 1.74
C VAL A 157 12.44 3.27 0.29
N MET A 158 11.33 3.01 -0.37
CA MET A 158 11.26 2.62 -1.77
C MET A 158 10.26 3.52 -2.50
N PHE A 159 10.58 3.87 -3.73
CA PHE A 159 9.74 4.70 -4.57
C PHE A 159 9.11 3.86 -5.68
N ARG A 160 7.79 3.98 -5.84
CA ARG A 160 7.04 3.43 -6.97
C ARG A 160 6.71 4.58 -7.92
N ARG A 161 7.14 4.43 -9.17
CA ARG A 161 6.81 5.38 -10.24
C ARG A 161 5.34 5.27 -10.63
N SER A 162 4.73 6.42 -10.87
CA SER A 162 3.49 6.59 -11.62
C SER A 162 3.34 5.62 -12.80
N GLY A 163 2.18 4.97 -12.92
CA GLY A 163 1.84 4.06 -14.02
C GLY A 163 2.43 2.64 -13.95
N SER A 164 3.23 2.31 -12.94
CA SER A 164 3.75 0.93 -12.74
C SER A 164 2.85 0.13 -11.79
N THR A 165 2.70 -1.18 -11.97
CA THR A 165 2.13 -2.08 -10.95
C THR A 165 3.19 -2.34 -9.88
N ALA A 166 2.80 -2.44 -8.60
CA ALA A 166 3.68 -2.89 -7.54
C ALA A 166 3.08 -4.06 -6.75
N ARG A 167 3.91 -5.04 -6.42
CA ARG A 167 3.59 -6.16 -5.53
C ARG A 167 4.62 -6.22 -4.41
N SER A 168 4.14 -6.45 -3.20
CA SER A 168 5.00 -6.76 -2.06
C SER A 168 5.03 -8.26 -1.85
N MET A 169 6.22 -8.84 -1.66
CA MET A 169 6.40 -10.25 -1.32
C MET A 169 7.16 -10.37 0.01
N SER A 170 6.83 -11.37 0.82
CA SER A 170 7.32 -11.38 2.19
C SER A 170 7.44 -12.74 2.87
N GLY A 171 8.43 -12.84 3.75
CA GLY A 171 8.56 -13.85 4.81
C GLY A 171 8.19 -13.32 6.21
N LYS A 172 7.19 -12.41 6.30
CA LYS A 172 6.74 -11.56 7.43
C LYS A 172 7.29 -10.13 7.33
N THR A 173 6.44 -9.19 6.89
CA THR A 173 6.78 -7.77 6.71
C THR A 173 5.62 -6.87 7.09
N ILE A 174 5.95 -5.74 7.71
CA ILE A 174 5.07 -4.59 7.87
C ILE A 174 5.62 -3.50 6.96
N TRP A 175 4.84 -3.18 5.93
CA TRP A 175 5.08 -2.07 5.02
C TRP A 175 4.21 -0.89 5.39
#